data_AF-A0A9D7XA59-F1
#
_entry.id   AF-A0A9D7XA59-F1
#
_cell.length_a   1.000
_cell.length_b   1.000
_cell.length_c   1.000
_cell.angle_alpha   90.00
_cell.angle_beta   90.00
_cell.angle_gamma   90.00
#
_symmetry.space_group_name_H-M   'P 1'
#
loop_
_entity.id
_entity.type
_entity.pdbx_description
1 polymer ?
#
loop_
_entity_poly.entity_id
_entity_poly.type
_entity_poly.pdbx_seq_one_letter_code
_entity_poly.pdbx_strand_id
1 'polypeptide(L)'
;MGSLSGANAATTAPHWTVLGWNDLGMHCMDSDYSVFSILPPFNNVRAQVIDPAGHLVSGSNVHLSYEAVADPDGSINTTSIGKSNFWSFSQPLFGLQLAPDQGLAGCSMPGPANIWRSR
;
A
#
# COMPACT_ATOMS: atom_id res chain seq x y z
N MET A 1 13.43 -32.97 -49.68
CA MET A 1 13.37 -31.55 -49.28
C MET A 1 12.02 -31.31 -48.65
N GLY A 2 11.98 -30.89 -47.38
CA GLY A 2 10.73 -30.63 -46.67
C GLY A 2 10.93 -30.61 -45.16
N SER A 3 11.71 -29.65 -44.66
CA SER A 3 11.75 -29.33 -43.23
C SER A 3 10.60 -28.38 -42.92
N LEU A 4 9.61 -28.84 -42.13
CA LEU A 4 8.67 -27.95 -41.47
C LEU A 4 9.41 -27.32 -40.28
N SER A 5 9.93 -26.12 -40.49
CA SER A 5 10.47 -25.30 -39.42
C SER A 5 9.30 -24.86 -38.54
N GLY A 6 9.16 -25.48 -37.38
CA GLY A 6 8.17 -25.09 -36.37
C GLY A 6 8.47 -23.68 -35.89
N ALA A 7 7.62 -22.73 -36.25
CA ALA A 7 7.65 -21.41 -35.64
C ALA A 7 7.34 -21.56 -34.15
N ASN A 8 8.33 -21.29 -33.30
CA ASN A 8 8.10 -21.07 -31.88
C ASN A 8 7.19 -19.84 -31.75
N ALA A 9 5.88 -20.08 -31.58
CA ALA A 9 4.97 -19.05 -31.13
C ALA A 9 5.40 -18.65 -29.72
N ALA A 10 5.94 -17.44 -29.59
CA ALA A 10 6.16 -16.85 -28.28
C ALA A 10 4.79 -16.72 -27.61
N THR A 11 4.53 -17.53 -26.59
CA THR A 11 3.37 -17.35 -25.72
C THR A 11 3.57 -16.03 -25.00
N THR A 12 2.86 -14.99 -25.41
CA THR A 12 2.75 -13.75 -24.62
C THR A 12 2.27 -14.14 -23.23
N ALA A 13 3.11 -13.89 -22.22
CA ALA A 13 2.71 -14.12 -20.85
C ALA A 13 1.43 -13.30 -20.58
N PRO A 14 0.44 -13.87 -19.87
CA PRO A 14 -0.76 -13.12 -19.51
C PRO A 14 -0.37 -11.82 -18.79
N HIS A 15 -0.76 -10.68 -19.38
CA HIS A 15 -0.52 -9.36 -18.79
C HIS A 15 -1.63 -9.03 -17.80
N TRP A 16 -1.29 -9.00 -16.52
CA TRP A 16 -2.17 -8.48 -15.47
C TRP A 16 -1.97 -6.97 -15.35
N THR A 17 -3.07 -6.25 -15.10
CA THR A 17 -3.02 -4.80 -14.86
C THR A 17 -3.44 -4.51 -13.43
N VAL A 18 -2.68 -3.67 -12.72
CA VAL A 18 -3.04 -3.18 -11.39
C VAL A 18 -3.40 -1.70 -11.48
N LEU A 19 -4.61 -1.34 -11.09
CA LEU A 19 -5.06 0.03 -10.93
C LEU A 19 -4.98 0.39 -9.45
N GLY A 20 -3.99 1.19 -9.09
CA GLY A 20 -3.81 1.70 -7.73
C GLY A 20 -4.14 3.18 -7.65
N TRP A 21 -4.85 3.60 -6.61
CA TRP A 21 -5.09 5.02 -6.34
C TRP A 21 -5.20 5.29 -4.85
N ASN A 22 -5.04 6.56 -4.52
CA ASN A 22 -5.27 7.09 -3.20
C ASN A 22 -6.58 7.89 -3.20
N ASP A 23 -7.46 7.67 -2.23
CA ASP A 23 -8.78 8.32 -2.23
C ASP A 23 -8.77 9.78 -1.73
N LEU A 24 -7.65 10.19 -1.12
CA LEU A 24 -7.54 11.40 -0.31
C LEU A 24 -6.37 12.30 -0.80
N GLY A 25 -5.30 11.69 -1.30
CA GLY A 25 -4.03 12.31 -1.62
C GLY A 25 -3.13 12.45 -0.39
N MET A 26 -2.35 13.52 -0.37
CA MET A 26 -1.58 13.93 0.82
C MET A 26 -2.39 14.96 1.59
N HIS A 27 -2.89 14.58 2.77
CA HIS A 27 -3.56 15.50 3.68
C HIS A 27 -2.66 15.95 4.82
N CYS A 28 -3.09 17.03 5.46
CA CYS A 28 -2.53 17.44 6.74
C CYS A 28 -2.66 16.29 7.76
N MET A 29 -1.63 16.16 8.58
CA MET A 29 -1.65 15.31 9.77
C MET A 29 -1.12 16.12 10.93
N ASP A 30 -1.61 15.86 12.14
CA ASP A 30 -1.06 16.49 13.33
C ASP A 30 0.35 15.92 13.58
N SER A 31 1.29 16.79 13.96
CA SER A 31 2.61 16.37 14.45
C SER A 31 2.58 16.04 15.94
N ASP A 32 1.60 16.57 16.67
CA ASP A 32 1.41 16.39 18.11
C ASP A 32 -0.07 16.11 18.44
N TYR A 33 -0.32 14.98 19.12
CA TYR A 33 -1.61 14.45 19.54
C TYR A 33 -1.83 14.56 21.05
N SER A 34 -0.99 15.29 21.78
CA SER A 34 -1.02 15.35 23.24
C SER A 34 -2.21 16.13 23.82
N VAL A 35 -2.81 17.03 23.02
CA VAL A 35 -3.95 17.86 23.44
C VAL A 35 -5.25 17.38 22.78
N PHE A 36 -5.23 17.23 21.45
CA PHE A 36 -6.36 16.75 20.67
C PHE A 36 -5.89 16.25 19.30
N SER A 37 -6.77 15.58 18.54
CA SER A 37 -6.53 15.21 17.14
C SER A 37 -7.48 15.97 16.23
N ILE A 38 -6.96 16.74 15.28
CA ILE A 38 -7.72 17.33 14.18
C ILE A 38 -8.02 16.22 13.16
N LEU A 39 -6.97 15.52 12.72
CA LEU A 39 -7.06 14.37 11.81
C LEU A 39 -6.04 13.31 12.25
N PRO A 40 -6.46 12.09 12.62
CA PRO A 40 -5.52 11.01 12.86
C PRO A 40 -4.75 10.66 11.57
N PRO A 41 -3.56 10.06 11.65
CA PRO A 41 -2.84 9.59 10.48
C PRO A 41 -3.72 8.59 9.73
N PHE A 42 -4.18 8.99 8.56
CA PHE A 42 -5.11 8.21 7.77
C PHE A 42 -4.81 8.40 6.29
N ASN A 43 -4.58 7.28 5.61
CA ASN A 43 -4.44 7.29 4.17
C ASN A 43 -4.90 5.95 3.59
N ASN A 44 -5.85 5.96 2.66
CA ASN A 44 -6.29 4.72 2.01
C ASN A 44 -5.69 4.62 0.61
N VAL A 45 -4.89 3.59 0.43
CA VAL A 45 -4.55 3.10 -0.91
C VAL A 45 -5.57 2.03 -1.28
N ARG A 46 -6.19 2.19 -2.43
CA ARG A 46 -7.03 1.21 -3.09
C ARG A 46 -6.24 0.61 -4.23
N ALA A 47 -6.40 -0.68 -4.47
CA ALA A 47 -6.01 -1.24 -5.75
C ALA A 47 -7.01 -2.27 -6.24
N GLN A 48 -7.11 -2.38 -7.55
CA GLN A 48 -7.90 -3.36 -8.27
C GLN A 48 -7.02 -4.03 -9.31
N VAL A 49 -7.31 -5.30 -9.60
CA VAL A 49 -6.58 -6.09 -10.58
C VAL A 49 -7.50 -6.39 -11.74
N ILE A 50 -7.00 -6.20 -12.96
CA ILE A 50 -7.66 -6.55 -14.20
C ILE A 50 -6.89 -7.72 -14.82
N ASP A 51 -7.61 -8.77 -15.19
CA ASP A 51 -7.05 -9.97 -15.81
C ASP A 51 -6.64 -9.70 -17.28
N PRO A 52 -5.89 -10.62 -17.92
CA PRO A 52 -5.47 -10.47 -19.31
C PRO A 52 -6.62 -10.41 -20.34
N ALA A 53 -7.83 -10.83 -19.95
CA ALA A 53 -9.03 -10.74 -20.78
C ALA A 53 -9.77 -9.41 -20.60
N GLY A 54 -9.29 -8.53 -19.70
CA GLY A 54 -9.88 -7.23 -19.41
C GLY A 54 -10.95 -7.27 -18.33
N HIS A 55 -11.12 -8.36 -17.60
CA HIS A 55 -12.10 -8.45 -16.52
C HIS A 55 -11.52 -7.98 -15.19
N LEU A 56 -12.33 -7.23 -14.43
CA LEU A 56 -12.03 -6.94 -13.03
C LEU A 56 -12.01 -8.26 -12.26
N VAL A 57 -10.88 -8.55 -11.62
CA VAL A 57 -10.74 -9.71 -10.75
C VAL A 57 -11.61 -9.52 -9.52
N SER A 58 -12.49 -10.48 -9.26
CA SER A 58 -13.28 -10.56 -8.04
C SER A 58 -13.05 -11.91 -7.37
N GLY A 59 -12.95 -11.91 -6.04
CA GLY A 59 -12.66 -13.12 -5.24
C GLY A 59 -11.25 -13.15 -4.64
N SER A 60 -10.96 -14.23 -3.89
CA SER A 60 -9.83 -14.32 -2.95
C SER A 60 -8.53 -14.93 -3.51
N ASN A 61 -8.44 -15.17 -4.82
CA ASN A 61 -7.29 -15.89 -5.40
C ASN A 61 -6.10 -14.98 -5.74
N VAL A 62 -6.19 -13.69 -5.42
CA VAL A 62 -5.14 -12.71 -5.66
C VAL A 62 -4.84 -12.00 -4.35
N HIS A 63 -3.56 -11.94 -3.98
CA HIS A 63 -3.08 -11.19 -2.84
C HIS A 63 -2.45 -9.88 -3.32
N LEU A 64 -2.86 -8.78 -2.69
CA LEU A 64 -2.26 -7.48 -2.90
C LEU A 64 -1.31 -7.18 -1.74
N SER A 65 -0.07 -6.87 -2.08
CA SER A 65 0.91 -6.32 -1.15
C SER A 65 1.34 -4.92 -1.56
N TYR A 66 1.81 -4.14 -0.59
CA TYR A 66 2.37 -2.82 -0.82
C TYR A 66 3.68 -2.62 -0.07
N GLU A 67 4.52 -1.75 -0.62
CA GLU A 67 5.74 -1.23 -0.02
C GLU A 67 5.83 0.28 -0.32
N ALA A 68 6.72 0.98 0.36
CA ALA A 68 7.02 2.36 0.00
C ALA A 68 7.97 2.37 -1.20
N VAL A 69 7.81 3.39 -2.06
CA VAL A 69 8.62 3.58 -3.25
C VAL A 69 9.30 4.94 -3.14
N ALA A 70 10.55 5.03 -3.58
CA ALA A 70 11.27 6.29 -3.62
C ALA A 70 10.62 7.24 -4.63
N ASP A 71 10.63 8.54 -4.33
CA ASP A 71 10.31 9.58 -5.29
C ASP A 71 11.45 9.73 -6.33
N PRO A 72 11.26 10.53 -7.40
CA PRO A 72 12.30 10.72 -8.42
C PRO A 72 13.63 11.29 -7.90
N ASP A 73 13.61 11.96 -6.76
CA ASP A 73 14.80 12.52 -6.10
C ASP A 73 15.47 11.51 -5.16
N GLY A 74 14.92 10.31 -5.04
CA GLY A 74 15.44 9.20 -4.25
C GLY A 74 15.05 9.22 -2.78
N SER A 75 14.19 10.15 -2.35
CA SER A 75 13.66 10.17 -0.99
C SER A 75 12.57 9.11 -0.83
N ILE A 76 12.53 8.45 0.33
CA ILE A 76 11.54 7.41 0.62
C ILE A 76 11.00 7.56 2.03
N ASN A 77 9.68 7.35 2.19
CA ASN A 77 9.02 7.35 3.47
C ASN A 77 8.47 5.95 3.79
N THR A 78 9.25 5.17 4.54
CA THR A 78 8.90 3.79 4.90
C THR A 78 8.27 3.66 6.29
N THR A 79 8.40 4.68 7.13
CA THR A 79 7.95 4.69 8.54
C THR A 79 7.50 6.08 8.97
N SER A 80 6.55 6.12 9.88
CA SER A 80 6.03 7.31 10.53
C SER A 80 6.56 7.48 11.96
N ILE A 81 7.41 6.55 12.42
CA ILE A 81 8.13 6.67 13.70
C ILE A 81 9.02 7.91 13.68
N GLY A 82 8.99 8.69 14.76
CA GLY A 82 9.76 9.93 14.91
C GLY A 82 9.17 11.15 14.21
N LYS A 83 8.02 11.01 13.52
CA LYS A 83 7.34 12.10 12.81
C LYS A 83 6.12 12.64 13.55
N SER A 84 5.59 11.89 14.51
CA SER A 84 4.57 12.33 15.45
C SER A 84 4.62 11.50 16.74
N ASN A 85 3.80 11.86 17.71
CA ASN A 85 3.56 11.10 18.95
C ASN A 85 2.21 10.35 18.96
N PHE A 86 1.59 10.13 17.79
CA PHE A 86 0.25 9.55 17.65
C PHE A 86 0.05 8.26 18.47
N TRP A 87 0.97 7.30 18.39
CA TRP A 87 0.83 6.01 19.08
C TRP A 87 0.78 6.13 20.60
N SER A 88 1.46 7.12 21.18
CA SER A 88 1.41 7.41 22.62
C SER A 88 0.02 7.89 23.08
N PHE A 89 -0.75 8.50 22.17
CA PHE A 89 -2.07 9.07 22.45
C PHE A 89 -3.23 8.32 21.77
N SER A 90 -2.95 7.27 21.01
CA SER A 90 -3.96 6.45 20.33
C SER A 90 -4.99 5.86 21.29
N GLN A 91 -4.55 5.35 22.45
CA GLN A 91 -5.44 4.80 23.47
C GLN A 91 -6.34 5.86 24.13
N PRO A 92 -5.83 6.98 24.67
CA PRO A 92 -6.70 7.99 25.28
C PRO A 92 -7.60 8.73 24.26
N LEU A 93 -7.19 8.86 22.99
CA LEU A 93 -7.98 9.57 21.97
C LEU A 93 -9.01 8.67 21.25
N PHE A 94 -8.67 7.41 20.99
CA PHE A 94 -9.48 6.52 20.15
C PHE A 94 -9.85 5.19 20.83
N GLY A 95 -9.39 4.96 22.06
CA GLY A 95 -9.64 3.71 22.79
C GLY A 95 -8.85 2.51 22.27
N LEU A 96 -7.85 2.73 21.40
CA LEU A 96 -7.06 1.68 20.75
C LEU A 96 -5.57 1.81 21.09
N GLN A 97 -4.96 0.74 21.57
CA GLN A 97 -3.52 0.67 21.77
C GLN A 97 -2.88 0.17 20.48
N LEU A 98 -2.40 1.09 19.66
CA LEU A 98 -1.79 0.76 18.37
C LEU A 98 -0.29 0.53 18.50
N ALA A 99 0.24 -0.42 17.74
CA ALA A 99 1.68 -0.58 17.57
C ALA A 99 2.24 0.56 16.70
N PRO A 100 3.52 0.96 16.86
CA PRO A 100 4.16 1.91 15.95
C PRO A 100 3.92 1.55 14.49
N ASP A 101 3.80 2.57 13.64
CA ASP A 101 3.45 2.47 12.22
C ASP A 101 2.04 1.93 11.88
N GLN A 102 1.24 1.50 12.86
CA GLN A 102 -0.12 1.04 12.63
C GLN A 102 -1.14 2.20 12.63
N GLY A 103 -2.02 2.22 11.65
CA GLY A 103 -3.17 3.13 11.58
C GLY A 103 -4.42 2.56 12.28
N LEU A 104 -5.44 3.40 12.46
CA LEU A 104 -6.68 3.06 13.16
C LEU A 104 -7.46 1.89 12.53
N ALA A 105 -7.32 1.69 11.22
CA ALA A 105 -7.94 0.58 10.50
C ALA A 105 -7.14 -0.74 10.56
N GLY A 106 -6.06 -0.79 11.37
CA GLY A 106 -5.23 -1.97 11.56
C GLY A 106 -4.13 -2.18 10.51
N CYS A 107 -4.08 -1.37 9.45
CA CYS A 107 -3.03 -1.41 8.44
C CYS A 107 -1.78 -0.65 8.89
N SER A 108 -0.59 -1.15 8.53
CA SER A 108 0.68 -0.56 8.97
C SER A 108 1.54 -0.06 7.81
N MET A 109 2.39 0.93 8.07
CA MET A 109 3.49 1.24 7.16
C MET A 109 4.40 0.00 6.97
N PRO A 110 5.14 -0.10 5.85
CA PRO A 110 6.14 -1.16 5.64
C PRO A 110 7.18 -1.22 6.76
N GLY A 111 7.50 -0.08 7.36
CA GLY A 111 8.49 0.09 8.41
C GLY A 111 9.90 0.29 7.83
N PRO A 112 10.92 0.53 8.67
CA PRO A 112 12.27 0.89 8.23
C PRO A 112 12.90 -0.08 7.22
N ALA A 113 12.58 -1.37 7.31
CA ALA A 113 13.08 -2.40 6.39
C ALA A 113 12.32 -2.49 5.06
N ASN A 114 11.28 -1.67 4.87
CA ASN A 114 10.39 -1.65 3.70
C ASN A 114 9.87 -3.02 3.27
N ILE A 115 9.52 -3.88 4.22
CA ILE A 115 8.99 -5.21 3.90
C ILE A 115 7.55 -5.10 3.38
N TRP A 116 7.24 -5.89 2.35
CA TRP A 116 5.89 -5.97 1.78
C TRP A 116 4.83 -6.21 2.85
N ARG A 117 3.78 -5.40 2.84
CA ARG A 117 2.60 -5.56 3.71
C ARG A 117 1.42 -6.05 2.90
N SER A 118 0.78 -7.11 3.34
CA SER A 118 -0.48 -7.58 2.77
C SER A 118 -1.66 -6.86 3.42
N ARG A 119 -2.78 -6.78 2.69
CA ARG A 119 -4.10 -6.59 3.28
C ARG A 119 -4.93 -7.86 3.13
#